data_AF-A0A966PSK6-F1
#
_entry.id   AF-A0A966PSK6-F1
#
_cell.length_a   1.000
_cell.length_b   1.000
_cell.length_c   1.000
_cell.angle_alpha   90.00
_cell.angle_beta   90.00
_cell.angle_gamma   90.00
#
_symmetry.space_group_name_H-M   'P 1'
#
loop_
_entity.id
_entity.type
_entity.pdbx_description
1 polymer ?
#
loop_
_entity_poly.entity_id
_entity_poly.type
_entity_poly.pdbx_seq_one_letter_code
_entity_poly.pdbx_strand_id
1 'polypeptide(L)'
;MVAAAIDEPNLPMTLLSSIGDVDSADANYALWTLSRLVRADASLMAAFDSDPDHVLDRASASFLAAWNEFIVEFGSRGPDEWDLRSPTWETHPRLLLAALDRVRLQSDDESPHARHAQKAARRDELIDTARRALANNADVAPLLDLGLTAGKMMAHRERTKTTIVRVLHEARVAFRELGRRHGHDELIFQLLDDELDAYVADP
;
A
#
# COMPACT_ATOMS: atom_id res chain seq x y z
N MET A 1 -7.65 32.32 7.24
CA MET A 1 -7.40 30.93 6.79
C MET A 1 -8.64 30.43 6.07
N VAL A 2 -8.51 29.72 4.94
CA VAL A 2 -9.65 29.37 4.06
C VAL A 2 -10.80 28.66 4.81
N ALA A 3 -10.48 27.66 5.62
CA ALA A 3 -11.45 26.91 6.43
C ALA A 3 -12.30 27.82 7.35
N ALA A 4 -11.66 28.79 8.00
CA ALA A 4 -12.33 29.74 8.89
C ALA A 4 -13.19 30.78 8.12
N ALA A 5 -12.84 31.08 6.87
CA ALA A 5 -13.58 32.03 6.05
C ALA A 5 -14.93 31.47 5.55
N ILE A 6 -15.11 30.14 5.58
CA ILE A 6 -16.30 29.45 5.09
C ILE A 6 -16.99 28.58 6.17
N ASP A 7 -16.54 28.70 7.42
CA ASP A 7 -17.02 27.91 8.57
C ASP A 7 -16.96 26.38 8.38
N GLU A 8 -15.93 25.89 7.67
CA GLU A 8 -15.70 24.47 7.42
C GLU A 8 -14.37 24.01 8.05
N PRO A 9 -14.37 23.64 9.35
CA PRO A 9 -13.14 23.29 10.07
C PRO A 9 -12.45 22.03 9.52
N ASN A 10 -13.23 21.11 8.93
CA ASN A 10 -12.71 19.87 8.32
C ASN A 10 -12.28 20.03 6.86
N LEU A 11 -12.32 21.25 6.32
CA LEU A 11 -11.97 21.54 4.94
C LEU A 11 -10.58 21.01 4.56
N PRO A 12 -9.49 21.28 5.31
CA PRO A 12 -8.16 20.82 4.90
C PRO A 12 -8.06 19.30 4.81
N MET A 13 -8.62 18.57 5.79
CA MET A 13 -8.60 17.10 5.80
C MET A 13 -9.40 16.49 4.63
N THR A 14 -10.53 17.09 4.30
CA THR A 14 -11.37 16.63 3.18
C THR A 14 -10.72 16.92 1.84
N LEU A 15 -10.11 18.12 1.70
CA LEU A 15 -9.39 18.52 0.50
C LEU A 15 -8.12 17.68 0.25
N LEU A 16 -7.48 17.24 1.33
CA LEU A 16 -6.32 16.36 1.28
C LEU A 16 -6.69 14.87 1.19
N SER A 17 -7.99 14.54 1.18
CA SER A 17 -8.44 13.16 0.99
C SER A 17 -8.47 12.79 -0.50
N SER A 18 -8.17 11.53 -0.80
CA SER A 18 -8.31 10.94 -2.15
C SER A 18 -7.60 11.73 -3.26
N ILE A 19 -6.44 12.33 -2.94
CA ILE A 19 -5.62 13.14 -3.88
C ILE A 19 -5.24 12.36 -5.15
N GLY A 20 -5.39 11.03 -5.16
CA GLY A 20 -4.93 10.15 -6.23
C GLY A 20 -3.42 9.93 -6.15
N ASP A 21 -2.92 8.93 -6.86
CA ASP A 21 -1.47 8.63 -6.99
C ASP A 21 -0.72 8.55 -5.66
N VAL A 22 -1.39 8.08 -4.62
CA VAL A 22 -0.76 7.78 -3.33
C VAL A 22 -0.41 6.30 -3.36
N ASP A 23 0.86 5.99 -3.62
CA ASP A 23 1.35 4.62 -3.82
C ASP A 23 0.91 3.63 -2.69
N SER A 24 0.70 4.09 -1.45
CA SER A 24 0.18 3.22 -0.38
C SER A 24 -1.28 2.82 -0.52
N ALA A 25 -2.08 3.53 -1.30
CA ALA A 25 -3.44 3.14 -1.65
C ALA A 25 -3.46 2.07 -2.75
N ASP A 26 -2.47 2.05 -3.64
CA ASP A 26 -2.39 1.13 -4.79
C ASP A 26 -2.34 -0.33 -4.36
N ALA A 27 -1.57 -0.63 -3.31
CA ALA A 27 -1.54 -1.96 -2.71
C ALA A 27 -2.93 -2.43 -2.23
N ASN A 28 -3.77 -1.53 -1.70
CA ASN A 28 -5.12 -1.88 -1.25
C ASN A 28 -6.08 -2.13 -2.42
N TYR A 29 -5.95 -1.37 -3.53
CA TYR A 29 -6.72 -1.61 -4.75
C TYR A 29 -6.32 -2.94 -5.40
N ALA A 30 -5.02 -3.23 -5.45
CA ALA A 30 -4.50 -4.49 -5.97
C ALA A 30 -4.96 -5.68 -5.10
N LEU A 31 -4.91 -5.54 -3.78
CA LEU A 31 -5.39 -6.56 -2.84
C LEU A 31 -6.90 -6.81 -3.02
N TRP A 32 -7.69 -5.74 -3.18
CA TRP A 32 -9.10 -5.86 -3.48
C TRP A 32 -9.35 -6.62 -4.77
N THR A 33 -8.65 -6.27 -5.84
CA THR A 33 -8.78 -6.91 -7.16
C THR A 33 -8.44 -8.39 -7.08
N LEU A 34 -7.32 -8.74 -6.44
CA LEU A 34 -6.90 -10.12 -6.22
C LEU A 34 -7.93 -10.89 -5.38
N SER A 35 -8.53 -10.26 -4.36
CA SER A 35 -9.61 -10.87 -3.57
C SER A 35 -10.87 -11.19 -4.39
N ARG A 36 -11.16 -10.39 -5.43
CA ARG A 36 -12.31 -10.65 -6.31
C ARG A 36 -12.06 -11.83 -7.24
N LEU A 37 -10.81 -12.05 -7.65
CA LEU A 37 -10.43 -13.28 -8.35
C LEU A 37 -10.67 -14.52 -7.47
N VAL A 38 -10.32 -14.44 -6.18
CA VAL A 38 -10.64 -15.51 -5.21
C VAL A 38 -12.16 -15.71 -5.12
N ARG A 39 -12.94 -14.63 -4.90
CA ARG A 39 -14.39 -14.73 -4.72
C ARG A 39 -15.13 -15.27 -5.95
N ALA A 40 -14.61 -15.02 -7.15
CA ALA A 40 -15.17 -15.52 -8.40
C ALA A 40 -14.86 -17.01 -8.67
N ASP A 41 -13.91 -17.60 -7.96
CA ASP A 41 -13.48 -18.99 -8.12
C ASP A 41 -13.91 -19.83 -6.91
N ALA A 42 -14.92 -20.68 -7.11
CA ALA A 42 -15.47 -21.53 -6.05
C ALA A 42 -14.42 -22.51 -5.47
N SER A 43 -13.44 -22.93 -6.27
CA SER A 43 -12.37 -23.82 -5.80
C SER A 43 -11.39 -23.10 -4.89
N LEU A 44 -11.03 -21.85 -5.23
CA LEU A 44 -10.19 -21.00 -4.38
C LEU A 44 -10.91 -20.61 -3.09
N MET A 45 -12.20 -20.28 -3.16
CA MET A 45 -13.02 -20.02 -1.97
C MET A 45 -13.00 -21.21 -1.00
N ALA A 46 -13.24 -22.43 -1.51
CA ALA A 46 -13.18 -23.64 -0.71
C ALA A 46 -11.76 -23.93 -0.18
N ALA A 47 -10.71 -23.64 -0.98
CA ALA A 47 -9.34 -23.78 -0.53
C ALA A 47 -9.05 -22.87 0.67
N PHE A 48 -9.40 -21.58 0.60
CA PHE A 48 -9.27 -20.64 1.72
C PHE A 48 -10.10 -21.06 2.93
N ASP A 49 -11.33 -21.57 2.75
CA ASP A 49 -12.15 -22.03 3.88
C ASP A 49 -11.56 -23.26 4.59
N SER A 50 -10.75 -24.06 3.88
CA SER A 50 -10.16 -25.30 4.41
C SER A 50 -8.75 -25.10 5.00
N ASP A 51 -7.85 -24.47 4.25
CA ASP A 51 -6.44 -24.30 4.58
C ASP A 51 -5.86 -23.09 3.83
N PRO A 52 -6.01 -21.86 4.39
CA PRO A 52 -5.52 -20.63 3.78
C PRO A 52 -4.01 -20.64 3.45
N ASP A 53 -3.21 -21.40 4.20
CA ASP A 53 -1.75 -21.36 4.08
C ASP A 53 -1.24 -22.09 2.83
N HIS A 54 -2.04 -23.02 2.27
CA HIS A 54 -1.68 -23.85 1.12
C HIS A 54 -2.55 -23.58 -0.12
N VAL A 55 -3.25 -22.44 -0.16
CA VAL A 55 -4.12 -22.08 -1.29
C VAL A 55 -3.34 -22.03 -2.61
N LEU A 56 -2.10 -21.53 -2.58
CA LEU A 56 -1.28 -21.35 -3.79
C LEU A 56 -0.96 -22.69 -4.47
N ASP A 57 -0.87 -23.79 -3.73
CA ASP A 57 -0.61 -25.13 -4.28
C ASP A 57 -1.76 -25.65 -5.15
N ARG A 58 -2.95 -25.09 -4.97
CA ARG A 58 -4.19 -25.47 -5.65
C ARG A 58 -4.69 -24.39 -6.62
N ALA A 59 -3.96 -23.28 -6.73
CA ALA A 59 -4.39 -22.14 -7.51
C ALA A 59 -4.26 -22.40 -9.01
N SER A 60 -5.18 -21.83 -9.78
CA SER A 60 -5.09 -21.83 -11.23
C SER A 60 -3.90 -21.01 -11.71
N ALA A 61 -3.38 -21.34 -12.90
CA ALA A 61 -2.27 -20.60 -13.51
C ALA A 61 -2.58 -19.09 -13.67
N SER A 62 -3.83 -18.74 -13.97
CA SER A 62 -4.28 -17.34 -14.05
C SER A 62 -4.24 -16.62 -12.71
N PHE A 63 -4.63 -17.28 -11.62
CA PHE A 63 -4.52 -16.69 -10.28
C PHE A 63 -3.05 -16.54 -9.88
N LEU A 64 -2.22 -17.54 -10.13
CA LEU A 64 -0.78 -17.49 -9.85
C LEU A 64 -0.08 -16.36 -10.64
N ALA A 65 -0.50 -16.10 -11.88
CA ALA A 65 0.01 -14.97 -12.65
C ALA A 65 -0.33 -13.63 -11.99
N ALA A 66 -1.60 -13.42 -11.57
CA ALA A 66 -2.01 -12.22 -10.88
C ALA A 66 -1.35 -12.06 -9.49
N TRP A 67 -1.16 -13.18 -8.78
CA TRP A 67 -0.40 -13.22 -7.53
C TRP A 67 1.05 -12.78 -7.74
N ASN A 68 1.73 -13.31 -8.76
CA ASN A 68 3.12 -12.95 -9.05
C ASN A 68 3.25 -11.48 -9.45
N GLU A 69 2.32 -10.94 -10.23
CA GLU A 69 2.29 -9.50 -10.55
C GLU A 69 2.13 -8.66 -9.28
N PHE A 70 1.24 -9.07 -8.36
CA PHE A 70 1.08 -8.41 -7.06
C PHE A 70 2.39 -8.43 -6.26
N ILE A 71 3.08 -9.56 -6.20
CA ILE A 71 4.36 -9.68 -5.46
C ILE A 71 5.44 -8.81 -6.10
N VAL A 72 5.56 -8.79 -7.43
CA VAL A 72 6.55 -7.93 -8.10
C VAL A 72 6.33 -6.45 -7.76
N GLU A 73 5.08 -6.00 -7.74
CA GLU A 73 4.81 -4.58 -7.52
C GLU A 73 4.77 -4.19 -6.04
N PHE A 74 4.24 -5.06 -5.18
CA PHE A 74 3.94 -4.73 -3.78
C PHE A 74 4.60 -5.68 -2.76
N GLY A 75 5.37 -6.67 -3.19
CA GLY A 75 5.99 -7.69 -2.34
C GLY A 75 6.94 -7.15 -1.28
N SER A 76 7.51 -5.97 -1.52
CA SER A 76 8.35 -5.22 -0.56
C SER A 76 7.63 -4.70 0.68
N ARG A 77 6.28 -4.65 0.65
CA ARG A 77 5.44 -4.08 1.70
C ARG A 77 5.23 -5.09 2.82
N GLY A 78 5.10 -4.58 4.05
CA GLY A 78 4.88 -5.38 5.24
C GLY A 78 4.79 -4.55 6.51
N PRO A 79 4.49 -5.17 7.66
CA PRO A 79 4.64 -4.51 8.95
C PRO A 79 6.11 -4.12 9.16
N ASP A 80 6.34 -2.91 9.66
CA ASP A 80 7.68 -2.37 9.95
C ASP A 80 8.67 -2.50 8.78
N GLU A 81 8.19 -2.18 7.57
CA GLU A 81 8.90 -2.33 6.29
C GLU A 81 10.24 -1.57 6.18
N TRP A 82 10.59 -0.73 7.17
CA TRP A 82 11.88 -0.02 7.26
C TRP A 82 13.01 -0.85 7.85
N ASP A 83 12.71 -1.93 8.57
CA ASP A 83 13.71 -2.86 9.09
C ASP A 83 13.99 -3.96 8.05
N LEU A 84 15.27 -4.20 7.74
CA LEU A 84 15.70 -5.27 6.84
C LEU A 84 15.21 -6.64 7.29
N ARG A 85 15.15 -6.91 8.59
CA ARG A 85 14.70 -8.18 9.15
C ARG A 85 13.20 -8.39 8.99
N SER A 86 12.41 -7.32 8.99
CA SER A 86 10.95 -7.40 9.06
C SER A 86 10.33 -8.19 7.91
N PRO A 87 9.25 -8.95 8.19
CA PRO A 87 8.58 -9.76 7.18
C PRO A 87 7.81 -8.89 6.19
N THR A 88 7.81 -9.30 4.93
CA THR A 88 7.08 -8.65 3.82
C THR A 88 6.14 -9.64 3.14
N TRP A 89 5.29 -9.15 2.24
CA TRP A 89 4.42 -10.03 1.44
C TRP A 89 5.21 -11.00 0.54
N GLU A 90 6.37 -10.60 0.02
CA GLU A 90 7.24 -11.50 -0.76
C GLU A 90 7.95 -12.53 0.11
N THR A 91 8.56 -12.08 1.21
CA THR A 91 9.36 -12.98 2.08
C THR A 91 8.49 -13.87 2.96
N HIS A 92 7.29 -13.42 3.29
CA HIS A 92 6.31 -14.12 4.12
C HIS A 92 4.91 -14.05 3.46
N PRO A 93 4.68 -14.82 2.37
CA PRO A 93 3.41 -14.88 1.63
C PRO A 93 2.16 -15.05 2.49
N ARG A 94 2.29 -15.72 3.64
CA ARG A 94 1.22 -15.91 4.63
C ARG A 94 0.57 -14.61 5.08
N LEU A 95 1.32 -13.51 5.12
CA LEU A 95 0.78 -12.18 5.46
C LEU A 95 -0.24 -11.71 4.41
N LEU A 96 0.06 -11.91 3.14
CA LEU A 96 -0.84 -11.56 2.04
C LEU A 96 -2.03 -12.53 1.96
N LEU A 97 -1.79 -13.83 2.17
CA LEU A 97 -2.86 -14.83 2.26
C LEU A 97 -3.85 -14.51 3.39
N ALA A 98 -3.36 -14.14 4.57
CA ALA A 98 -4.21 -13.73 5.68
C ALA A 98 -5.03 -12.48 5.36
N ALA A 99 -4.44 -11.50 4.66
CA ALA A 99 -5.16 -10.32 4.20
C ALA A 99 -6.26 -10.69 3.18
N LEU A 100 -5.94 -11.50 2.19
CA LEU A 100 -6.90 -11.99 1.19
C LEU A 100 -8.02 -12.79 1.81
N ASP A 101 -7.73 -13.64 2.79
CA ASP A 101 -8.72 -14.45 3.50
C ASP A 101 -9.80 -13.59 4.17
N ARG A 102 -9.44 -12.39 4.63
CA ARG A 102 -10.40 -11.43 5.19
C ARG A 102 -11.11 -10.62 4.11
N VAL A 103 -10.38 -10.11 3.11
CA VAL A 103 -10.94 -9.20 2.10
C VAL A 103 -11.88 -9.95 1.13
N ARG A 104 -11.62 -11.24 0.83
CA ARG A 104 -12.50 -12.05 -0.04
C ARG A 104 -13.94 -12.15 0.47
N LEU A 105 -14.13 -12.05 1.80
CA LEU A 105 -15.43 -12.16 2.46
C LEU A 105 -16.21 -10.83 2.49
N GLN A 106 -15.57 -9.71 2.15
CA GLN A 106 -16.23 -8.40 2.16
C GLN A 106 -17.19 -8.26 0.97
N SER A 107 -18.32 -7.58 1.23
CA SER A 107 -19.30 -7.19 0.20
C SER A 107 -18.71 -6.14 -0.73
N ASP A 108 -19.23 -6.02 -1.94
CA ASP A 108 -18.67 -5.08 -2.92
C ASP A 108 -18.84 -3.60 -2.54
N ASP A 109 -19.71 -3.29 -1.58
CA ASP A 109 -19.85 -1.95 -0.98
C ASP A 109 -18.59 -1.52 -0.20
N GLU A 110 -17.77 -2.49 0.22
CA GLU A 110 -16.48 -2.24 0.87
C GLU A 110 -15.35 -2.00 -0.14
N SER A 111 -15.67 -1.84 -1.42
CA SER A 111 -14.66 -1.59 -2.45
C SER A 111 -13.89 -0.28 -2.16
N PRO A 112 -12.55 -0.32 -2.09
CA PRO A 112 -11.77 0.90 -1.98
C PRO A 112 -11.99 1.82 -3.19
N HIS A 113 -12.32 1.28 -4.38
CA HIS A 113 -12.63 2.10 -5.57
C HIS A 113 -13.89 2.93 -5.37
N ALA A 114 -14.96 2.33 -4.86
CA ALA A 114 -16.22 3.03 -4.60
C ALA A 114 -16.04 4.10 -3.51
N ARG A 115 -15.36 3.76 -2.41
CA ARG A 115 -15.07 4.72 -1.33
C ARG A 115 -14.20 5.89 -1.82
N HIS A 116 -13.23 5.61 -2.69
CA HIS A 116 -12.39 6.65 -3.29
C HIS A 116 -13.19 7.57 -4.20
N ALA A 117 -14.02 7.02 -5.09
CA ALA A 117 -14.88 7.80 -5.98
C ALA A 117 -15.82 8.72 -5.19
N GLN A 118 -16.43 8.21 -4.12
CA GLN A 118 -17.29 9.02 -3.23
C GLN A 118 -16.52 10.17 -2.57
N LYS A 119 -15.33 9.90 -2.02
CA LYS A 119 -14.50 10.93 -1.39
C LYS A 119 -14.00 11.96 -2.41
N ALA A 120 -13.65 11.54 -3.63
CA ALA A 120 -13.26 12.45 -4.70
C ALA A 120 -14.41 13.38 -5.10
N ALA A 121 -15.63 12.85 -5.29
CA ALA A 121 -16.80 13.66 -5.58
C ALA A 121 -17.10 14.67 -4.45
N ARG A 122 -17.04 14.22 -3.18
CA ARG A 122 -17.23 15.11 -2.03
C ARG A 122 -16.17 16.20 -1.95
N ARG A 123 -14.92 15.89 -2.29
CA ARG A 123 -13.85 16.88 -2.36
C ARG A 123 -14.16 17.93 -3.42
N ASP A 124 -14.53 17.51 -4.62
CA ASP A 124 -14.75 18.44 -5.75
C ASP A 124 -15.94 19.37 -5.47
N GLU A 125 -17.04 18.85 -4.90
CA GLU A 125 -18.16 19.67 -4.41
C GLU A 125 -17.74 20.71 -3.37
N LEU A 126 -16.83 20.32 -2.47
CA LEU A 126 -16.36 21.19 -1.41
C LEU A 126 -15.39 22.26 -1.93
N ILE A 127 -14.58 21.94 -2.95
CA ILE A 127 -13.78 22.93 -3.69
C ILE A 127 -14.69 23.96 -4.34
N ASP A 128 -15.75 23.55 -5.03
CA ASP A 128 -16.70 24.46 -5.67
C ASP A 128 -17.46 25.33 -4.65
N THR A 129 -17.81 24.75 -3.50
CA THR A 129 -18.42 25.47 -2.39
C THR A 129 -17.46 26.52 -1.81
N ALA A 130 -16.21 26.14 -1.57
CA ALA A 130 -15.18 27.06 -1.08
C ALA A 130 -14.92 28.19 -2.10
N ARG A 131 -14.83 27.88 -3.39
CA ARG A 131 -14.66 28.89 -4.46
C ARG A 131 -15.80 29.90 -4.49
N ARG A 132 -17.06 29.44 -4.38
CA ARG A 132 -18.23 30.32 -4.33
C ARG A 132 -18.24 31.20 -3.08
N ALA A 133 -17.94 30.62 -1.92
CA ALA A 133 -17.92 31.36 -0.66
C ALA A 133 -16.80 32.43 -0.62
N LEU A 134 -15.70 32.20 -1.33
CA LEU A 134 -14.57 33.13 -1.41
C LEU A 134 -14.67 34.13 -2.57
N ALA A 135 -15.75 34.14 -3.36
CA ALA A 135 -15.87 34.95 -4.58
C ALA A 135 -15.64 36.46 -4.34
N ASN A 136 -15.99 36.96 -3.15
CA ASN A 136 -15.82 38.36 -2.75
C ASN A 136 -14.65 38.58 -1.79
N ASN A 137 -13.77 37.58 -1.63
CA ASN A 137 -12.66 37.61 -0.68
C ASN A 137 -11.31 37.47 -1.42
N ALA A 138 -10.92 38.55 -2.11
CA ALA A 138 -9.75 38.58 -3.00
C ALA A 138 -8.42 38.24 -2.30
N ASP A 139 -8.30 38.52 -1.01
CA ASP A 139 -7.08 38.23 -0.23
C ASP A 139 -6.97 36.74 0.15
N VAL A 140 -8.10 36.03 0.25
CA VAL A 140 -8.15 34.63 0.72
C VAL A 140 -8.34 33.64 -0.42
N ALA A 141 -9.05 34.00 -1.49
CA ALA A 141 -9.32 33.12 -2.62
C ALA A 141 -8.05 32.47 -3.23
N PRO A 142 -6.92 33.20 -3.43
CA PRO A 142 -5.69 32.58 -3.95
C PRO A 142 -5.08 31.51 -3.03
N LEU A 143 -5.33 31.60 -1.72
CA LEU A 143 -4.80 30.64 -0.76
C LEU A 143 -5.44 29.25 -0.89
N LEU A 144 -6.67 29.16 -1.41
CA LEU A 144 -7.31 27.88 -1.70
C LEU A 144 -6.56 27.12 -2.80
N ASP A 145 -6.26 27.79 -3.92
CA ASP A 145 -5.54 27.16 -5.04
C ASP A 145 -4.09 26.84 -4.69
N LEU A 146 -3.44 27.70 -3.89
CA LEU A 146 -2.12 27.41 -3.33
C LEU A 146 -2.18 26.15 -2.46
N GLY A 147 -3.16 26.04 -1.57
CA GLY A 147 -3.35 24.88 -0.70
C GLY A 147 -3.62 23.58 -1.47
N LEU A 148 -4.48 23.63 -2.48
CA LEU A 148 -4.76 22.48 -3.37
C LEU A 148 -3.51 22.02 -4.12
N THR A 149 -2.70 22.97 -4.60
CA THR A 149 -1.44 22.68 -5.30
C THR A 149 -0.41 22.08 -4.35
N ALA A 150 -0.23 22.67 -3.16
CA ALA A 150 0.68 22.15 -2.13
C ALA A 150 0.27 20.74 -1.67
N GLY A 151 -1.04 20.47 -1.54
CA GLY A 151 -1.57 19.15 -1.18
C GLY A 151 -1.11 18.04 -2.11
N LYS A 152 -0.95 18.31 -3.42
CA LYS A 152 -0.44 17.32 -4.39
C LYS A 152 0.97 16.82 -4.06
N MET A 153 1.77 17.59 -3.32
CA MET A 153 3.11 17.16 -2.90
C MET A 153 3.07 15.96 -1.94
N MET A 154 1.92 15.67 -1.31
CA MET A 154 1.77 14.46 -0.49
C MET A 154 1.95 13.17 -1.30
N ALA A 155 1.50 13.14 -2.56
CA ALA A 155 1.72 11.99 -3.45
C ALA A 155 3.23 11.77 -3.70
N HIS A 156 3.99 12.83 -3.94
CA HIS A 156 5.45 12.74 -4.10
C HIS A 156 6.18 12.29 -2.83
N ARG A 157 5.70 12.71 -1.66
CA ARG A 157 6.22 12.22 -0.38
C ARG A 157 6.01 10.71 -0.26
N GLU A 158 4.81 10.22 -0.59
CA GLU A 158 4.52 8.80 -0.51
C GLU A 158 5.34 7.99 -1.51
N ARG A 159 5.50 8.51 -2.74
CA ARG A 159 6.35 7.89 -3.75
C ARG A 159 7.81 7.76 -3.31
N THR A 160 8.34 8.81 -2.68
CA THR A 160 9.70 8.76 -2.12
C THR A 160 9.84 7.61 -1.12
N LYS A 161 8.86 7.46 -0.22
CA LYS A 161 8.83 6.35 0.73
C LYS A 161 8.80 4.99 0.01
N THR A 162 7.89 4.81 -0.94
CA THR A 162 7.75 3.55 -1.70
C THR A 162 9.06 3.17 -2.39
N THR A 163 9.72 4.12 -3.05
CA THR A 163 11.02 3.89 -3.70
C THR A 163 12.08 3.42 -2.71
N ILE A 164 12.19 4.07 -1.53
CA ILE A 164 13.16 3.67 -0.51
C ILE A 164 12.88 2.25 -0.01
N VAL A 165 11.61 1.93 0.27
CA VAL A 165 11.20 0.58 0.74
C VAL A 165 11.50 -0.50 -0.31
N ARG A 166 11.31 -0.20 -1.61
CA ARG A 166 11.67 -1.13 -2.69
C ARG A 166 13.18 -1.38 -2.74
N VAL A 167 14.00 -0.33 -2.64
CA VAL A 167 15.47 -0.48 -2.62
C VAL A 167 15.93 -1.27 -1.39
N LEU A 168 15.36 -0.98 -0.21
CA LEU A 168 15.63 -1.73 1.00
C LEU A 168 15.27 -3.22 0.85
N HIS A 169 14.21 -3.51 0.09
CA HIS A 169 13.77 -4.88 -0.14
C HIS A 169 14.81 -5.72 -0.91
N GLU A 170 15.50 -5.14 -1.88
CA GLU A 170 16.57 -5.82 -2.62
C GLU A 170 17.69 -6.29 -1.67
N ALA A 171 18.08 -5.45 -0.71
CA ALA A 171 19.02 -5.83 0.34
C ALA A 171 18.43 -6.93 1.24
N ARG A 172 17.16 -6.81 1.63
CA ARG A 172 16.46 -7.79 2.48
C ARG A 172 16.47 -9.19 1.85
N VAL A 173 16.13 -9.33 0.56
CA VAL A 173 16.10 -10.64 -0.10
C VAL A 173 17.52 -11.21 -0.27
N ALA A 174 18.52 -10.36 -0.51
CA ALA A 174 19.92 -10.78 -0.57
C ALA A 174 20.42 -11.31 0.79
N PHE A 175 20.16 -10.62 1.89
CA PHE A 175 20.52 -11.05 3.24
C PHE A 175 19.84 -12.37 3.61
N ARG A 176 18.54 -12.51 3.31
CA ARG A 176 17.80 -13.75 3.56
C ARG A 176 18.39 -14.92 2.77
N GLU A 177 18.77 -14.70 1.52
CA GLU A 177 19.39 -15.75 0.70
C GLU A 177 20.79 -16.12 1.21
N LEU A 178 21.59 -15.16 1.68
CA LEU A 178 22.88 -15.43 2.34
C LEU A 178 22.68 -16.26 3.62
N GLY A 179 21.79 -15.84 4.51
CA GLY A 179 21.46 -16.58 5.74
C GLY A 179 21.03 -18.01 5.43
N ARG A 180 20.13 -18.19 4.45
CA ARG A 180 19.65 -19.52 4.04
C ARG A 180 20.76 -20.42 3.49
N ARG A 181 21.68 -19.89 2.68
CA ARG A 181 22.77 -20.68 2.08
C ARG A 181 23.78 -21.19 3.10
N HIS A 182 23.98 -20.44 4.18
CA HIS A 182 24.96 -20.75 5.22
C HIS A 182 24.32 -21.32 6.50
N GLY A 183 23.00 -21.54 6.52
CA GLY A 183 22.30 -22.10 7.69
C GLY A 183 22.13 -21.10 8.84
N HIS A 184 22.26 -19.81 8.56
CA HIS A 184 22.20 -18.70 9.50
C HIS A 184 20.96 -17.80 9.30
N ASP A 185 19.89 -18.34 8.68
CA ASP A 185 18.58 -17.72 8.36
C ASP A 185 18.36 -16.32 8.95
N GLU A 186 17.84 -16.24 10.19
CA GLU A 186 17.50 -15.00 10.87
C GLU A 186 18.67 -14.39 11.67
N LEU A 187 19.80 -15.12 11.76
CA LEU A 187 21.02 -14.68 12.43
C LEU A 187 21.86 -13.73 11.56
N ILE A 188 21.73 -13.79 10.23
CA ILE A 188 22.39 -12.86 9.29
C ILE A 188 22.13 -11.38 9.63
N PHE A 189 20.95 -11.08 10.18
CA PHE A 189 20.54 -9.73 10.57
C PHE A 189 21.16 -9.25 11.90
N GLN A 190 22.00 -10.05 12.54
CA GLN A 190 22.77 -9.66 13.72
C GLN A 190 24.16 -9.12 13.37
N LEU A 191 24.60 -9.28 12.11
CA LEU A 191 25.85 -8.72 11.62
C LEU A 191 25.74 -7.21 11.52
N LEU A 192 26.82 -6.54 11.94
CA LEU A 192 27.04 -5.15 11.60
C LEU A 192 27.49 -5.02 10.14
N ASP A 193 27.34 -3.82 9.58
CA ASP A 193 27.74 -3.51 8.20
C ASP A 193 29.24 -3.82 7.95
N ASP A 194 30.10 -3.52 8.93
CA ASP A 194 31.55 -3.77 8.87
C ASP A 194 31.95 -5.24 9.07
N GLU A 195 31.01 -6.12 9.46
CA GLU A 195 31.23 -7.55 9.62
C GLU A 195 30.82 -8.36 8.37
N LEU A 196 30.04 -7.76 7.46
CA LEU A 196 29.43 -8.46 6.33
C LEU A 196 30.46 -9.03 5.35
N ASP A 197 31.50 -8.27 5.01
CA ASP A 197 32.56 -8.73 4.10
C ASP A 197 33.34 -9.91 4.68
N ALA A 198 33.61 -9.89 5.99
CA ALA A 198 34.28 -10.98 6.69
C ALA A 198 33.39 -12.23 6.73
N TYR A 199 32.10 -12.07 7.02
CA TYR A 199 31.12 -13.14 6.99
C TYR A 199 30.99 -13.78 5.60
N VAL A 200 30.92 -13.00 4.53
CA VAL A 200 30.84 -13.56 3.17
C VAL A 200 32.10 -14.36 2.80
N ALA A 201 33.26 -13.98 3.34
CA ALA A 201 34.52 -14.69 3.12
C ALA A 201 34.66 -15.98 3.96
N ASP A 202 34.11 -16.00 5.18
CA ASP A 202 34.14 -17.13 6.13
C ASP A 202 32.80 -17.23 6.90
N PRO A 203 31.76 -17.84 6.30
CA PRO A 203 30.36 -17.76 6.77
C PRO A 203 30.02 -18.56 8.02
#